data_AF-A0A529M070-F1
#
_entry.id   AF-A0A529M070-F1
#
_cell.length_a   1.000
_cell.length_b   1.000
_cell.length_c   1.000
_cell.angle_alpha   90.00
_cell.angle_beta   90.00
_cell.angle_gamma   90.00
#
_symmetry.space_group_name_H-M   'P 1'
#
loop_
_entity.id
_entity.type
_entity.pdbx_description
1 polymer ?
#
loop_
_entity_poly.entity_id
_entity_poly.type
_entity_poly.pdbx_seq_one_letter_code
_entity_poly.pdbx_strand_id
1 'polypeptide(L)' 'ADKEYVTGSSDVPVPLPVRLWQEEVHRPGVYDLEIDTSLLSPGQCADTIAEKLRQAPYPTAFQKLSNPSSAALEPF' A
#
# COMPACT_ATOMS: atom_id res chain seq x y z
N ALA A 1 16.66 -5.62 19.26
CA ALA A 1 16.76 -6.68 18.24
C ALA A 1 17.30 -6.02 16.99
N ASP A 2 18.54 -6.33 16.61
CA ASP A 2 19.13 -5.87 15.35
C ASP A 2 18.28 -6.35 14.19
N LYS A 3 17.56 -5.44 13.54
CA LYS A 3 16.94 -5.73 12.24
C LYS A 3 17.92 -5.25 11.19
N GLU A 4 18.71 -6.18 10.68
CA GLU A 4 19.56 -5.95 9.53
C GLU A 4 18.68 -5.58 8.32
N TYR A 5 19.02 -4.48 7.64
CA TYR A 5 18.33 -4.07 6.43
C TYR A 5 18.63 -5.07 5.30
N VAL A 6 17.60 -5.45 4.55
CA VAL A 6 17.76 -6.32 3.38
C VAL A 6 18.41 -5.53 2.24
N THR A 7 19.57 -5.97 1.77
CA THR A 7 20.32 -5.34 0.65
C THR A 7 20.49 -6.31 -0.52
N GLY A 8 20.64 -5.77 -1.73
CA GLY A 8 20.96 -6.57 -2.92
C GLY A 8 22.40 -7.10 -2.91
N SER A 9 22.65 -8.10 -3.75
CA SER A 9 23.99 -8.63 -4.06
C SER A 9 24.21 -8.68 -5.58
N SER A 10 25.40 -9.11 -6.03
CA SER A 10 25.67 -9.34 -7.46
C SER A 10 24.71 -10.37 -8.07
N ASP A 11 24.38 -11.42 -7.32
CA ASP A 11 23.57 -12.54 -7.80
C ASP A 11 22.07 -12.25 -7.67
N VAL A 12 21.69 -11.46 -6.66
CA VAL A 12 20.31 -11.05 -6.40
C VAL A 12 20.28 -9.52 -6.22
N PRO A 13 20.33 -8.75 -7.32
CA PRO A 13 20.43 -7.29 -7.25
C PRO A 13 19.19 -6.65 -6.63
N VAL A 14 18.02 -7.28 -6.76
CA VAL A 14 16.77 -6.86 -6.10
C VAL A 14 16.21 -8.05 -5.31
N PRO A 15 16.41 -8.07 -3.97
CA PRO A 15 15.87 -9.08 -3.09
C PRO A 15 14.36 -9.20 -3.24
N LEU A 16 13.84 -10.42 -3.10
CA LEU A 16 12.42 -10.70 -3.31
C LEU A 16 11.48 -9.77 -2.51
N PRO A 17 11.71 -9.49 -1.20
CA PRO A 17 10.84 -8.57 -0.45
C PRO A 17 10.82 -7.16 -1.05
N VAL A 18 11.94 -6.68 -1.58
CA VAL A 18 12.06 -5.35 -2.21
C VAL A 18 11.33 -5.32 -3.54
N ARG A 19 11.44 -6.39 -4.34
CA ARG A 19 10.76 -6.50 -5.63
C ARG A 19 9.24 -6.53 -5.48
N LEU A 20 8.72 -7.37 -4.58
CA LEU A 20 7.29 -7.45 -4.31
C LEU A 20 6.75 -6.11 -3.80
N TRP A 21 7.49 -5.44 -2.92
CA TRP A 21 7.15 -4.09 -2.49
C TRP A 21 7.12 -3.10 -3.67
N GLN A 22 8.17 -3.07 -4.50
CA GLN A 22 8.25 -2.22 -5.69
C GLN A 22 7.05 -2.44 -6.64
N GLU A 23 6.68 -3.68 -6.92
CA GLU A 23 5.58 -3.99 -7.84
C GLU A 23 4.22 -3.55 -7.28
N GLU A 24 3.96 -3.79 -5.99
CA GLU A 24 2.66 -3.54 -5.39
C GLU A 24 2.43 -2.06 -5.02
N VAL A 25 3.46 -1.32 -4.59
CA VAL A 25 3.27 0.13 -4.26
C VAL A 25 2.96 0.99 -5.48
N HIS A 26 3.33 0.52 -6.68
CA HIS A 26 3.04 1.21 -7.93
C HIS A 26 1.71 0.78 -8.56
N ARG A 27 0.96 -0.17 -7.96
CA ARG A 27 -0.39 -0.54 -8.40
C ARG A 27 -1.42 0.31 -7.65
N PRO A 28 -2.08 1.29 -8.29
CA PRO A 28 -3.16 2.05 -7.65
C PRO A 28 -4.37 1.16 -7.32
N GLY A 29 -5.24 1.59 -6.40
CA GLY A 29 -6.54 0.95 -6.15
C GLY A 29 -6.59 -0.12 -5.05
N VAL A 30 -5.47 -0.43 -4.38
CA VAL A 30 -5.45 -1.38 -3.24
C VAL A 30 -5.49 -0.68 -1.87
N TYR A 31 -5.61 0.65 -1.84
CA TYR A 31 -5.66 1.44 -0.61
C TYR A 31 -7.05 1.39 0.05
N ASP A 32 -7.08 1.51 1.38
CA ASP A 32 -8.32 1.56 2.15
C ASP A 32 -9.05 2.91 2.04
N LEU A 33 -8.33 3.95 1.60
CA LEU A 33 -8.79 5.32 1.41
C LEU A 33 -7.94 6.01 0.34
N GLU A 34 -8.58 6.69 -0.60
CA GLU A 34 -7.95 7.62 -1.55
C GLU A 34 -8.40 9.04 -1.23
N ILE A 35 -7.47 10.00 -1.32
CA ILE A 35 -7.71 11.41 -1.01
C ILE A 35 -7.18 12.25 -2.17
N ASP A 36 -8.07 12.98 -2.83
CA ASP A 36 -7.68 13.91 -3.89
C ASP A 36 -7.19 15.23 -3.30
N THR A 37 -5.88 15.36 -3.17
CA THR A 37 -5.22 16.55 -2.62
C THR A 37 -5.24 17.75 -3.59
N SER A 38 -5.70 17.58 -4.83
CA SER A 38 -5.92 18.72 -5.74
C SER A 38 -7.24 19.46 -5.43
N LEU A 39 -8.19 18.76 -4.80
CA LEU A 39 -9.50 19.28 -4.44
C LEU A 39 -9.62 19.65 -2.96
N LEU A 40 -8.88 18.95 -2.09
CA LEU A 40 -8.99 19.10 -0.64
C LEU A 40 -7.81 19.87 -0.04
N SER A 41 -8.12 20.74 0.91
CA SER A 41 -7.09 21.35 1.76
C SER A 41 -6.48 20.31 2.72
N PRO A 42 -5.27 20.56 3.26
CA PRO A 42 -4.64 19.65 4.21
C PRO A 42 -5.50 19.30 5.43
N GLY A 43 -6.27 20.26 5.95
CA GLY A 43 -7.19 20.02 7.08
C GLY A 43 -8.31 19.06 6.71
N GLN A 44 -8.92 19.23 5.54
CA GLN A 44 -9.97 18.33 5.05
C GLN A 44 -9.45 16.92 4.78
N CYS A 45 -8.21 16.79 4.30
CA CYS A 45 -7.54 15.49 4.18
C CYS A 45 -7.42 14.81 5.54
N ALA A 46 -6.94 15.54 6.57
CA ALA A 46 -6.77 15.00 7.92
C ALA A 46 -8.11 14.57 8.53
N ASP A 47 -9.16 15.37 8.36
CA ASP A 47 -10.52 15.04 8.84
C ASP A 47 -11.06 13.77 8.17
N THR A 48 -10.82 13.62 6.86
CA THR A 48 -11.22 12.43 6.09
C THR A 48 -10.50 11.17 6.60
N ILE A 49 -9.20 11.26 6.88
CA ILE A 49 -8.42 10.16 7.47
C ILE A 49 -8.98 9.81 8.86
N ALA A 50 -9.22 10.82 9.70
CA ALA A 50 -9.72 10.62 11.06
C ALA A 50 -11.10 9.93 11.05
N GLU A 51 -11.98 10.30 10.12
CA GLU A 51 -13.29 9.65 9.96
C GLU A 51 -13.15 8.20 9.52
N LYS A 52 -12.28 7.91 8.55
CA LYS A 52 -12.02 6.52 8.12
C LYS A 52 -11.55 5.64 9.28
N LEU A 53 -10.63 6.14 10.11
CA LEU A 53 -10.10 5.41 11.27
C LEU A 53 -11.18 5.15 12.33
N ARG A 54 -12.16 6.04 12.49
CA ARG A 54 -13.31 5.83 13.38
C ARG A 54 -14.25 4.74 12.86
N GLN A 55 -14.47 4.67 11.54
CA GLN A 55 -15.40 3.73 10.92
C GLN A 55 -14.83 2.31 10.73
N ALA A 56 -13.53 2.21 10.42
CA ALA A 56 -12.85 0.95 10.15
C ALA A 56 -11.53 0.89 10.93
N PRO A 57 -11.50 0.27 12.12
CA PRO A 57 -10.32 0.27 12.98
C PRO A 57 -9.17 -0.60 12.44
N TYR A 58 -9.40 -1.41 11.40
CA TYR A 58 -8.41 -2.32 10.84
C TYR A 58 -8.19 -2.07 9.34
N PRO A 59 -6.94 -1.97 8.88
CA PRO A 59 -6.62 -1.86 7.46
C PRO A 59 -6.92 -3.18 6.73
N THR A 60 -7.47 -3.09 5.52
CA THR A 60 -7.86 -4.26 4.70
C THR A 60 -6.96 -4.46 3.49
N ALA A 61 -6.13 -3.47 3.11
CA ALA A 61 -5.26 -3.53 1.94
C ALA A 61 -4.39 -4.80 1.89
N PHE A 62 -3.67 -5.10 2.97
CA PHE A 62 -2.81 -6.30 3.01
C PHE A 62 -3.61 -7.61 2.95
N GLN A 63 -4.80 -7.65 3.54
CA GLN A 63 -5.67 -8.82 3.45
C GLN A 63 -6.13 -9.06 2.01
N LYS A 64 -6.49 -7.99 1.29
CA LYS A 64 -6.83 -8.05 -0.13
C LYS A 64 -5.65 -8.53 -0.97
N LEU A 65 -4.44 -8.02 -0.73
CA LEU A 65 -3.22 -8.43 -1.42
C LEU A 65 -2.84 -9.91 -1.17
N SER A 66 -3.12 -10.43 0.03
CA SER A 66 -2.87 -11.83 0.36
C SER A 66 -3.86 -12.81 -0.28
N ASN A 67 -4.96 -12.32 -0.87
CA ASN A 67 -5.95 -13.17 -1.50
C ASN A 67 -5.54 -13.47 -2.95
N PRO A 68 -5.30 -14.75 -3.32
CA PRO A 68 -4.75 -15.13 -4.64
C PRO A 68 -5.65 -14.79 -5.83
N SER A 69 -6.91 -14.42 -5.58
CA SER A 69 -7.86 -13.95 -6.62
C SER A 69 -7.78 -12.44 -6.89
N SER A 70 -6.98 -11.66 -6.11
CA SER A 70 -6.82 -10.22 -6.28
C SER A 70 -5.92 -9.84 -7.47
N ALA A 71 -5.24 -10.82 -8.08
CA ALA A 71 -4.43 -10.62 -9.28
C ALA A 71 -5.25 -10.35 -10.55
N ALA A 72 -6.58 -10.47 -10.50
CA ALA A 72 -7.51 -10.27 -11.61
C ALA A 72 -8.37 -9.02 -11.46
N LEU A 73 -7.82 -7.92 -10.92
CA LEU A 73 -8.45 -6.61 -11.11
C LEU A 73 -8.00 -6.07 -12.47
N GLU A 74 -8.98 -5.98 -13.37
CA GLU A 74 -8.91 -5.59 -14.79
C GLU A 74 -7.88 -4.49 -15.10
N PRO A 75 -7.25 -4.53 -16.30
CA PRO A 75 -6.45 -3.40 -16.77
C PRO A 75 -7.33 -2.15 -16.92
N PHE A 76 -6.74 -1.00 -16.61
CA PHE A 76 -7.33 0.31 -16.90
C PHE A 76 -7.68 0.47 -18.39
#